data_AF-A0A4R6M5K4-F1
#
_entry.id   AF-A0A4R6M5K4-F1
#
_cell.length_a   1.000
_cell.length_b   1.000
_cell.length_c   1.000
_cell.angle_alpha   90.00
_cell.angle_beta   90.00
_cell.angle_gamma   90.00
#
_symmetry.space_group_name_H-M   'P 1'
#
loop_
_entity.id
_entity.type
_entity.pdbx_description
1 polymer ?
#
loop_
_entity_poly.entity_id
_entity_poly.type
_entity_poly.pdbx_seq_one_letter_code
_entity_poly.pdbx_strand_id
1 'polypeptide(L)'
;MSAKEYTEAMNYEMLIRNVFDCPRGTRNGADLCYMKNVMTMERGETFAKHVGTYEKQFDQVKTYISKALLKLNKTKPYCNEIDFFNKLNEELQYSQSTKKLMEIVNAALEKVIVLKPK
;
A
#
# COMPACT_ATOMS: atom_id res chain seq x y z
N MET A 1 17.00 8.95 2.30
CA MET A 1 16.20 7.76 1.96
C MET A 1 17.12 6.57 1.81
N SER A 2 16.90 5.55 2.62
CA SER A 2 17.68 4.32 2.64
C SER A 2 17.25 3.36 1.52
N ALA A 3 18.11 2.39 1.17
CA ALA A 3 17.76 1.31 0.25
C ALA A 3 16.54 0.50 0.73
N LYS A 4 16.39 0.33 2.05
CA LYS A 4 15.26 -0.38 2.66
C LYS A 4 13.93 0.32 2.37
N GLU A 5 13.87 1.63 2.57
CA GLU A 5 12.63 2.42 2.34
C GLU A 5 12.24 2.44 0.86
N TYR A 6 13.24 2.45 -0.03
CA TYR A 6 12.97 2.33 -1.46
C TYR A 6 12.33 0.98 -1.78
N THR A 7 12.86 -0.11 -1.23
CA THR A 7 12.29 -1.46 -1.38
C THR A 7 10.89 -1.54 -0.79
N GLU A 8 10.66 -0.96 0.39
CA GLU A 8 9.33 -0.92 1.02
C GLU A 8 8.32 -0.16 0.13
N ALA A 9 8.66 1.02 -0.35
CA ALA A 9 7.79 1.76 -1.26
C ALA A 9 7.55 1.02 -2.58
N MET A 10 8.54 0.27 -3.07
CA MET A 10 8.39 -0.58 -4.25
C MET A 10 7.44 -1.76 -3.98
N ASN A 11 7.44 -2.36 -2.79
CA ASN A 11 6.47 -3.39 -2.41
C ASN A 11 5.04 -2.86 -2.41
N TYR A 12 4.84 -1.62 -1.94
CA TYR A 12 3.54 -0.94 -2.07
C TYR A 12 3.12 -0.84 -3.54
N GLU A 13 3.97 -0.33 -4.42
CA GLU A 13 3.67 -0.25 -5.86
C GLU A 13 3.34 -1.63 -6.44
N MET A 14 4.14 -2.65 -6.12
CA MET A 14 3.96 -4.01 -6.60
C MET A 14 2.62 -4.60 -6.15
N LEU A 15 2.20 -4.38 -4.91
CA LEU A 15 0.89 -4.82 -4.43
C LEU A 15 -0.22 -4.20 -5.28
N ILE A 16 -0.23 -2.87 -5.40
CA ILE A 16 -1.26 -2.16 -6.17
C ILE A 16 -1.29 -2.64 -7.62
N ARG A 17 -0.13 -2.73 -8.27
CA ARG A 17 -0.04 -3.16 -9.67
C ARG A 17 -0.51 -4.60 -9.87
N ASN A 18 -0.14 -5.53 -8.99
CA ASN A 18 -0.61 -6.92 -9.08
C ASN A 18 -2.12 -7.04 -8.86
N VAL A 19 -2.68 -6.26 -7.94
CA VAL A 19 -4.12 -6.32 -7.61
C VAL A 19 -4.97 -5.69 -8.71
N PHE A 20 -4.51 -4.58 -9.29
CA PHE A 20 -5.28 -3.84 -10.28
C PHE A 20 -4.95 -4.19 -11.73
N ASP A 21 -3.92 -5.01 -11.97
CA ASP A 21 -3.38 -5.31 -13.29
C ASP A 21 -3.18 -4.02 -14.11
N CYS A 22 -2.32 -3.14 -13.58
CA CYS A 22 -2.11 -1.82 -14.15
C CYS A 22 -0.63 -1.46 -14.25
N PRO A 23 -0.26 -0.62 -15.24
CA PRO A 23 1.08 -0.07 -15.32
C PRO A 23 1.33 0.88 -14.14
N ARG A 24 2.61 1.20 -13.93
CA ARG A 24 3.00 2.24 -12.98
C ARG A 24 2.36 3.59 -13.36
N GLY A 25 1.87 4.33 -12.37
CA GLY A 25 1.34 5.68 -12.57
C GLY A 25 0.36 6.13 -11.49
N THR A 26 -0.39 7.19 -11.76
CA THR A 26 -1.31 7.81 -10.79
C THR A 26 -2.62 7.04 -10.60
N ARG A 27 -2.99 6.18 -11.56
CA ARG A 27 -4.21 5.36 -11.47
C ARG A 27 -4.09 4.40 -10.29
N ASN A 28 -5.08 4.40 -9.41
CA ASN A 28 -5.15 3.57 -8.18
C ASN A 28 -3.96 3.76 -7.21
N GLY A 29 -3.15 4.82 -7.36
CA GLY A 29 -1.95 4.99 -6.54
C GLY A 29 -0.81 4.03 -6.92
N ALA A 30 -0.77 3.53 -8.16
CA ALA A 30 0.22 2.56 -8.63
C ALA A 30 1.63 3.15 -8.87
N ASP A 31 2.11 4.00 -7.96
CA ASP A 31 3.47 4.56 -8.00
C ASP A 31 4.05 4.60 -6.59
N LEU A 32 5.28 4.09 -6.46
CA LEU A 32 6.01 4.06 -5.19
C LEU A 32 6.19 5.46 -4.56
N CYS A 33 6.10 6.54 -5.34
CA CYS A 33 6.16 7.92 -4.84
C CYS A 33 5.09 8.25 -3.79
N TYR A 34 3.89 7.66 -3.87
CA TYR A 34 2.84 7.90 -2.86
C TYR A 34 3.30 7.44 -1.47
N MET A 35 3.85 6.22 -1.37
CA MET A 35 4.38 5.69 -0.11
C MET A 35 5.64 6.43 0.33
N LYS A 36 6.56 6.74 -0.58
CA LYS A 36 7.77 7.51 -0.27
C LYS A 36 7.48 8.87 0.34
N ASN A 37 6.50 9.57 -0.21
CA ASN A 37 6.17 10.91 0.26
C ASN A 37 5.69 10.85 1.71
N VAL A 38 4.78 9.92 2.04
CA VAL A 38 4.30 9.79 3.42
C VAL A 38 5.40 9.36 4.39
N MET A 39 6.30 8.44 4.00
CA MET A 39 7.47 8.05 4.82
C MET A 39 8.39 9.24 5.11
N THR A 40 8.65 10.06 4.09
CA THR A 40 9.51 11.24 4.21
C THR A 40 8.84 12.32 5.08
N MET A 41 7.53 12.52 4.92
CA MET A 41 6.75 13.46 5.72
C MET A 41 6.63 13.03 7.18
N GLU A 42 6.46 11.74 7.46
CA GLU A 42 6.42 11.21 8.83
C GLU A 42 7.69 11.53 9.62
N ARG A 43 8.84 11.59 8.94
CA ARG A 43 10.13 11.99 9.54
C ARG A 43 10.36 13.52 9.58
N GLY A 44 9.44 14.31 9.05
CA GLY A 44 9.60 15.76 8.95
C GLY A 44 10.56 16.23 7.86
N GLU A 45 10.93 15.37 6.89
CA GLU A 45 11.93 15.65 5.85
C GLU A 45 11.34 16.35 4.59
N THR A 46 10.07 16.73 4.61
CA THR A 46 9.40 17.35 3.45
C THR A 46 9.33 18.87 3.56
N PHE A 47 9.91 19.55 2.56
CA PHE A 47 9.94 21.03 2.44
C PHE A 47 8.94 21.60 1.43
N ALA A 48 8.12 20.75 0.81
CA ALA A 48 7.33 21.14 -0.35
C ALA A 48 6.02 21.83 0.08
N LYS A 49 5.97 23.16 -0.07
CA LYS A 49 4.80 24.01 0.24
C LYS A 49 3.52 23.64 -0.54
N HIS A 50 3.63 22.89 -1.63
CA HIS A 50 2.51 22.51 -2.51
C HIS A 50 2.00 21.08 -2.29
N VAL A 51 2.67 20.33 -1.42
CA VAL A 51 2.41 18.92 -1.18
C VAL A 51 1.53 18.93 0.07
N GLY A 52 0.24 18.55 -0.08
CA GLY A 52 -0.77 18.67 0.98
C GLY A 52 -0.36 18.04 2.31
N THR A 53 -1.10 18.26 3.39
CA THR A 53 -0.67 17.84 4.75
C THR A 53 -0.37 16.33 4.84
N TYR A 54 0.48 15.97 5.81
CA TYR A 54 0.88 14.58 6.05
C TYR A 54 -0.35 13.68 6.19
N GLU A 55 -1.34 14.09 6.98
CA GLU A 55 -2.55 13.34 7.27
C GLU A 55 -3.34 13.05 5.99
N LYS A 56 -3.48 14.05 5.11
CA LYS A 56 -4.19 13.89 3.83
C LYS A 56 -3.52 12.86 2.94
N GLN A 57 -2.20 12.88 2.85
CA GLN A 57 -1.47 11.92 2.01
C GLN A 57 -1.45 10.53 2.64
N PHE A 58 -1.31 10.46 3.96
CA PHE A 58 -1.37 9.22 4.71
C PHE A 58 -2.72 8.52 4.51
N ASP A 59 -3.82 9.26 4.66
CA ASP A 59 -5.17 8.75 4.42
C ASP A 59 -5.42 8.37 2.95
N GLN A 60 -4.83 9.12 2.01
CA GLN A 60 -4.88 8.76 0.60
C GLN A 60 -4.17 7.42 0.33
N VAL A 61 -2.99 7.21 0.91
CA VAL A 61 -2.26 5.92 0.79
C VAL A 61 -3.06 4.80 1.44
N LYS A 62 -3.62 5.00 2.64
CA LYS A 62 -4.54 4.04 3.29
C LYS A 62 -5.72 3.68 2.38
N THR A 63 -6.31 4.67 1.72
CA THR A 63 -7.43 4.45 0.79
C THR A 63 -7.03 3.55 -0.38
N TYR A 64 -5.84 3.75 -0.96
CA TYR A 64 -5.34 2.89 -2.04
C TYR A 64 -5.09 1.46 -1.57
N ILE A 65 -4.46 1.27 -0.40
CA ILE A 65 -4.22 -0.05 0.18
C ILE A 65 -5.56 -0.74 0.47
N SER A 66 -6.51 -0.04 1.10
CA SER A 66 -7.84 -0.58 1.42
C SER A 66 -8.58 -1.03 0.17
N LYS A 67 -8.58 -0.21 -0.90
CA LYS A 67 -9.16 -0.59 -2.20
C LYS A 67 -8.53 -1.84 -2.78
N ALA A 68 -7.21 -2.01 -2.63
CA ALA A 68 -6.52 -3.21 -3.08
C ALA A 68 -6.96 -4.45 -2.28
N LEU A 69 -6.97 -4.38 -0.95
CA LEU A 69 -7.42 -5.47 -0.08
C LEU A 69 -8.88 -5.87 -0.37
N LEU A 70 -9.77 -4.89 -0.51
CA LEU A 70 -11.18 -5.15 -0.85
C LEU A 70 -11.37 -5.74 -2.24
N LYS A 71 -10.47 -5.45 -3.19
CA LYS A 71 -10.49 -6.09 -4.51
C LYS A 71 -10.03 -7.55 -4.42
N LEU A 72 -9.02 -7.86 -3.61
CA LEU A 72 -8.54 -9.23 -3.40
C LEU A 72 -9.64 -10.14 -2.85
N ASN A 73 -10.47 -9.64 -1.93
CA ASN A 73 -11.65 -10.37 -1.41
C ASN A 73 -12.62 -10.86 -2.49
N LYS A 74 -12.62 -10.23 -3.66
CA LYS A 74 -13.55 -10.52 -4.77
C LYS A 74 -12.88 -11.20 -5.96
N THR A 75 -11.57 -11.39 -5.90
CA THR A 75 -10.76 -11.82 -7.06
C THR A 75 -10.21 -13.21 -6.82
N LYS A 76 -10.44 -14.16 -7.74
CA LYS A 76 -9.83 -15.49 -7.67
C LYS A 76 -8.31 -15.41 -7.98
N PRO A 77 -7.46 -16.24 -7.35
CA PRO A 77 -7.78 -17.20 -6.28
C PRO A 77 -7.81 -16.59 -4.88
N TYR A 78 -7.51 -15.29 -4.74
CA TYR A 78 -7.35 -14.59 -3.47
C TYR A 78 -8.61 -14.53 -2.60
N CYS A 79 -9.80 -14.61 -3.20
CA CYS A 79 -11.07 -14.62 -2.47
C CYS A 79 -11.23 -15.81 -1.51
N ASN A 80 -10.42 -16.87 -1.64
CA ASN A 80 -10.39 -17.98 -0.68
C ASN A 80 -9.76 -17.60 0.67
N GLU A 81 -9.15 -16.41 0.75
CA GLU A 81 -8.40 -15.90 1.90
C GLU A 81 -9.02 -14.58 2.38
N ILE A 82 -10.34 -14.46 2.25
CA ILE A 82 -11.11 -13.24 2.54
C ILE A 82 -10.92 -12.77 3.98
N ASP A 83 -10.90 -13.69 4.95
CA ASP A 83 -10.73 -13.36 6.37
C ASP A 83 -9.36 -12.74 6.64
N PHE A 84 -8.32 -13.22 5.95
CA PHE A 84 -6.98 -12.67 6.05
C PHE A 84 -6.93 -11.22 5.54
N PHE A 85 -7.45 -10.95 4.34
CA PHE A 85 -7.44 -9.60 3.77
C PHE A 85 -8.40 -8.63 4.49
N ASN A 86 -9.52 -9.12 5.03
CA ASN A 86 -10.40 -8.33 5.90
C ASN A 86 -9.68 -7.92 7.18
N LYS A 87 -9.00 -8.85 7.86
CA LYS A 87 -8.20 -8.55 9.05
C LYS A 87 -7.14 -7.49 8.76
N LEU A 88 -6.41 -7.63 7.65
CA LEU A 88 -5.44 -6.60 7.23
C LEU A 88 -6.09 -5.24 6.99
N ASN A 89 -7.31 -5.21 6.43
CA ASN A 89 -8.04 -3.98 6.17
C ASN A 89 -8.58 -3.33 7.46
N GLU A 90 -8.94 -4.11 8.47
CA GLU A 90 -9.27 -3.62 9.82
C GLU A 90 -8.04 -3.03 10.50
N GLU A 91 -6.91 -3.74 10.52
CA GLU A 91 -5.63 -3.25 11.05
C GLU A 91 -5.20 -1.94 10.36
N LEU A 92 -5.44 -1.83 9.05
CA LEU A 92 -5.17 -0.63 8.27
C LEU A 92 -5.94 0.58 8.79
N GLN A 93 -7.21 0.44 9.19
CA GLN A 93 -8.02 1.57 9.67
C GLN A 93 -7.41 2.23 10.90
N TYR A 94 -6.86 1.43 11.81
CA TYR A 94 -6.25 1.89 13.07
C TYR A 94 -4.76 2.22 12.93
N SER A 95 -4.15 1.99 11.76
CA SER A 95 -2.75 2.33 11.53
C SER A 95 -2.54 3.84 11.55
N GLN A 96 -1.52 4.26 12.32
CA GLN A 96 -1.08 5.65 12.50
C GLN A 96 0.37 5.89 12.06
N SER A 97 1.05 4.88 11.50
CA SER A 97 2.43 5.03 11.02
C SER A 97 2.69 4.35 9.70
N THR A 98 3.66 4.88 8.94
CA THR A 98 4.04 4.30 7.64
C THR A 98 4.67 2.92 7.82
N LYS A 99 5.34 2.68 8.94
CA LYS A 99 5.82 1.35 9.35
C LYS A 99 4.69 0.33 9.40
N LYS A 100 3.56 0.65 10.06
CA LYS A 100 2.41 -0.24 10.12
C LYS A 100 1.71 -0.41 8.78
N LEU A 101 1.66 0.63 7.95
CA LEU A 101 1.19 0.47 6.57
C LEU A 101 2.04 -0.53 5.79
N MET A 102 3.36 -0.48 5.96
CA MET A 102 4.27 -1.39 5.27
C MET A 102 4.20 -2.84 5.76
N GLU A 103 3.99 -3.07 7.05
CA GLU A 103 3.74 -4.42 7.57
C GLU A 103 2.50 -5.05 6.90
N ILE A 104 1.42 -4.28 6.76
CA ILE A 104 0.19 -4.70 6.07
C ILE A 104 0.44 -4.96 4.57
N VAL A 105 1.12 -4.02 3.90
CA VAL A 105 1.46 -4.15 2.47
C VAL A 105 2.29 -5.38 2.20
N ASN A 106 3.32 -5.63 3.01
CA ASN A 106 4.21 -6.77 2.83
C ASN A 106 3.46 -8.09 3.05
N ALA A 107 2.65 -8.19 4.10
CA ALA A 107 1.84 -9.37 4.37
C ALA A 107 0.84 -9.66 3.22
N ALA A 108 0.18 -8.62 2.71
CA ALA A 108 -0.74 -8.76 1.59
C ALA A 108 -0.01 -9.17 0.30
N LEU A 109 1.13 -8.55 -0.01
CA LEU A 109 1.92 -8.86 -1.20
C LEU A 109 2.47 -10.28 -1.18
N GLU A 110 3.00 -10.73 -0.05
CA GLU A 110 3.47 -12.10 0.12
C GLU A 110 2.36 -13.11 -0.17
N LYS A 111 1.17 -12.89 0.42
CA LYS A 111 -0.01 -13.73 0.17
C LYS A 111 -0.41 -13.73 -1.30
N VAL A 112 -0.39 -12.57 -1.96
CA VAL A 112 -0.67 -12.45 -3.40
C VAL A 112 0.33 -13.24 -4.24
N ILE A 113 1.63 -13.15 -3.94
CA ILE A 113 2.68 -13.87 -4.67
C ILE A 113 2.51 -15.38 -4.52
N VAL A 114 2.23 -15.87 -3.30
CA VAL A 114 2.02 -17.29 -3.02
C VAL A 114 0.82 -17.86 -3.77
N LEU A 115 -0.26 -17.09 -3.88
CA LEU A 115 -1.50 -17.54 -4.49
C LEU A 115 -1.57 -17.29 -6.00
N LYS A 116 -0.65 -16.50 -6.58
CA LYS A 116 -0.70 -16.15 -7.98
C LYS A 116 -0.61 -17.41 -8.85
N PRO A 117 -1.58 -17.68 -9.72
CA PRO A 117 -1.53 -18.84 -10.60
C PRO A 117 -0.31 -18.73 -11.54
N LYS A 118 0.37 -19.86 -11.74
CA LYS A 118 1.53 -19.99 -12.64
C LYS A 118 1.13 -19.91 -14.11
#